data_AF-W2TLX7-F1
#
_entry.id   AF-W2TLX7-F1
#
_cell.length_a   1.000
_cell.length_b   1.000
_cell.length_c   1.000
_cell.angle_alpha   90.00
_cell.angle_beta   90.00
_cell.angle_gamma   90.00
#
_symmetry.space_group_name_H-M   'P 1'
#
loop_
_entity.id
_entity.type
_entity.pdbx_description
1 polymer ?
#
loop_
_entity_poly.entity_id
_entity_poly.type
_entity_poly.pdbx_seq_one_letter_code
_entity_poly.pdbx_strand_id
1 'polypeptide(L)'
;MAICTYNACTLASEAAIEDLMMQAKKIKYDVIGLTETRRRHPLNAVYETGEEPFLGTCDSRGVGGVGVFVNTRTAKNIDSFEQLTTRIGRLRMRRCGPTPALTIFDLFATLAGFWEDSAMDNIDEEYDRLVEHLHDCAKKAESFKTTKRRLSLQTLELIRQRGAARAAGNQELTSELAKLCREAIKEDLKERRAEVLAEAAEAGKSICYARRDFA
;
A
#
# COMPACT_ATOMS: atom_id res chain seq x y z
N MET A 1 -2.86 10.65 2.77
CA MET A 1 -1.76 10.45 1.83
C MET A 1 -2.28 10.83 0.44
N ALA A 2 -1.67 11.81 -0.19
CA ALA A 2 -1.98 12.29 -1.54
C ALA A 2 -0.87 11.84 -2.48
N ILE A 3 -1.23 11.02 -3.47
CA ILE A 3 -0.32 10.53 -4.50
C ILE A 3 -0.71 11.21 -5.81
N CYS A 4 0.28 11.76 -6.51
CA CYS A 4 0.13 12.37 -7.82
C CYS A 4 0.99 11.63 -8.83
N THR A 5 0.67 11.77 -10.12
CA THR A 5 1.49 11.26 -11.22
C THR A 5 1.75 12.41 -12.19
N TYR A 6 2.98 12.54 -12.64
CA TYR A 6 3.39 13.59 -13.56
C TYR A 6 4.37 13.04 -14.59
N ASN A 7 4.05 13.19 -15.87
CA ASN A 7 5.01 12.94 -16.93
C ASN A 7 5.91 14.18 -17.03
N ALA A 8 7.18 14.00 -16.69
CA ALA A 8 8.13 15.10 -16.61
C ALA A 8 8.70 15.49 -17.98
N CYS A 9 8.55 14.64 -19.00
CA CYS A 9 9.18 14.71 -20.32
C CYS A 9 10.73 14.71 -20.31
N THR A 10 11.38 15.40 -19.36
CA THR A 10 12.82 15.35 -19.10
C THR A 10 13.16 15.96 -17.72
N LEU A 11 13.98 15.26 -16.94
CA LEU A 11 14.61 15.71 -15.67
C LEU A 11 16.13 15.46 -15.70
N ALA A 12 16.73 15.63 -16.88
CA ALA A 12 18.16 15.40 -17.08
C ALA A 12 19.03 16.46 -16.38
N SER A 13 18.57 17.71 -16.27
CA SER A 13 19.29 18.81 -15.63
C SER A 13 18.83 19.05 -14.20
N GLU A 14 19.70 19.60 -13.35
CA GLU A 14 19.31 20.00 -11.99
C GLU A 14 18.30 21.16 -12.00
N ALA A 15 18.44 22.10 -12.93
CA ALA A 15 17.47 23.18 -13.11
C ALA A 15 16.04 22.67 -13.37
N ALA A 16 15.87 21.62 -14.17
CA ALA A 16 14.55 21.04 -14.43
C ALA A 16 13.94 20.40 -13.16
N ILE A 17 14.79 19.84 -12.28
CA ILE A 17 14.35 19.30 -11.00
C ILE A 17 13.93 20.44 -10.08
N GLU A 18 14.74 21.48 -9.95
CA GLU A 18 14.41 22.67 -9.12
C GLU A 18 13.12 23.35 -9.56
N ASP A 19 12.91 23.49 -10.87
CA ASP A 19 11.67 24.04 -11.43
C ASP A 19 10.47 23.18 -11.05
N LEU A 20 10.58 21.86 -11.20
CA LEU A 20 9.53 20.93 -10.79
C LEU A 20 9.23 21.05 -9.29
N MET A 21 10.26 21.16 -8.44
CA MET A 21 10.10 21.36 -7.00
C MET A 21 9.34 22.65 -6.70
N MET A 22 9.70 23.75 -7.37
CA MET A 22 9.05 25.03 -7.20
C MET A 22 7.57 24.99 -7.60
N GLN A 23 7.24 24.25 -8.66
CA GLN A 23 5.84 24.03 -9.07
C GLN A 23 5.10 23.10 -8.11
N ALA A 24 5.74 22.01 -7.67
CA ALA A 24 5.17 21.04 -6.76
C ALA A 24 4.75 21.67 -5.43
N LYS A 25 5.47 22.69 -4.94
CA LYS A 25 5.10 23.46 -3.74
C LYS A 25 3.71 24.13 -3.82
N LYS A 26 3.17 24.33 -5.03
CA LYS A 26 1.83 24.93 -5.22
C LYS A 26 0.69 23.94 -5.01
N ILE A 27 0.99 22.64 -4.97
CA ILE A 27 0.01 21.58 -4.77
C ILE A 27 0.28 20.84 -3.46
N LYS A 28 -0.78 20.26 -2.89
CA LYS A 28 -0.64 19.40 -1.71
C LYS A 28 -0.38 17.97 -2.18
N TYR A 29 0.84 17.50 -1.96
CA TYR A 29 1.26 16.14 -2.32
C TYR A 29 2.05 15.51 -1.17
N ASP A 30 2.00 14.17 -1.09
CA ASP A 30 2.91 13.38 -0.24
C ASP A 30 3.96 12.66 -1.10
N VAL A 31 3.53 12.14 -2.26
CA VAL A 31 4.36 11.42 -3.24
C VAL A 31 3.92 11.82 -4.65
N ILE A 32 4.86 12.06 -5.56
CA ILE A 32 4.60 12.26 -7.00
C ILE A 32 5.37 11.19 -7.78
N GLY A 33 4.66 10.32 -8.51
CA GLY A 33 5.26 9.44 -9.52
C GLY A 33 5.68 10.26 -10.74
N LEU A 34 6.89 10.06 -11.21
CA LEU A 34 7.50 10.76 -12.32
C LEU A 34 7.82 9.78 -13.44
N THR A 35 7.24 10.02 -14.61
CA THR A 35 7.53 9.25 -15.82
C THR A 35 8.29 10.09 -16.83
N GLU A 36 9.02 9.41 -17.73
CA GLU A 36 9.90 10.04 -18.73
C GLU A 36 10.92 11.01 -18.12
N THR A 37 11.62 10.60 -17.06
CA THR A 37 12.68 11.42 -16.46
C THR A 37 13.87 11.58 -17.43
N ARG A 38 14.06 10.65 -18.38
CA ARG A 38 15.11 10.66 -19.42
C ARG A 38 16.53 10.90 -18.89
N ARG A 39 16.79 10.56 -17.63
CA ARG A 39 18.07 10.79 -16.96
C ARG A 39 19.00 9.59 -17.20
N ARG A 40 20.25 9.82 -17.58
CA ARG A 40 21.21 8.72 -17.84
C ARG A 40 21.82 8.11 -16.58
N HIS A 41 21.83 8.86 -15.48
CA HIS A 41 22.40 8.43 -14.21
C HIS A 41 21.33 8.50 -13.13
N PRO A 42 21.28 7.48 -12.24
CA PRO A 42 20.31 7.50 -11.16
C PRO A 42 20.60 8.67 -10.24
N LEU A 43 19.54 9.24 -9.65
CA LEU A 43 19.66 10.30 -8.66
C LEU A 43 18.91 9.86 -7.40
N ASN A 44 19.60 9.93 -6.28
CA ASN A 44 19.01 9.89 -4.96
C ASN A 44 19.69 10.97 -4.15
N ALA A 45 18.97 12.07 -3.91
CA ALA A 45 19.50 13.24 -3.22
C ALA A 45 18.46 13.78 -2.26
N VAL A 46 18.93 14.37 -1.17
CA VAL A 46 18.11 15.16 -0.24
C VAL A 46 18.43 16.62 -0.51
N TYR A 47 17.44 17.39 -0.96
CA TYR A 47 17.62 18.82 -1.22
C TYR A 47 17.52 19.61 0.09
N GLU A 48 17.96 20.88 0.09
CA GLU A 48 17.90 21.74 1.29
C GLU A 48 16.47 21.93 1.84
N THR A 49 15.48 21.81 0.96
CA THR A 49 14.04 21.82 1.30
C THR A 49 13.58 20.55 2.02
N GLY A 50 14.44 19.53 2.11
CA GLY A 50 14.17 18.22 2.68
C GLY A 50 13.32 17.31 1.78
N GLU A 51 13.06 17.72 0.54
CA GLU A 51 12.39 16.88 -0.45
C GLU A 51 13.40 15.89 -1.06
N GLU A 52 12.95 14.65 -1.30
CA GLU A 52 13.81 13.55 -1.76
C GLU A 52 13.31 13.02 -3.12
N PRO A 53 13.95 13.42 -4.23
CA PRO A 53 13.78 12.77 -5.52
C PRO A 53 14.58 11.46 -5.60
N PHE A 54 13.89 10.41 -6.02
CA PHE A 54 14.47 9.14 -6.47
C PHE A 54 14.25 9.05 -7.97
N LEU A 55 15.28 9.27 -8.78
CA LEU A 55 15.18 9.18 -10.25
C LEU A 55 15.97 7.97 -10.73
N GLY A 56 15.28 7.08 -11.44
CA GLY A 56 15.87 6.00 -12.19
C GLY A 56 16.43 6.45 -13.53
N THR A 57 17.12 5.53 -14.20
CA THR A 57 17.77 5.76 -15.49
C THR A 57 16.87 5.46 -16.68
N CYS A 58 17.07 6.18 -17.78
CA CYS A 58 16.55 5.82 -19.09
C CYS A 58 17.37 4.70 -19.75
N ASP A 59 16.84 4.13 -20.84
CA ASP A 59 17.59 3.17 -21.67
C ASP A 59 18.73 3.83 -22.46
N SER A 60 19.51 3.05 -23.20
CA SER A 60 20.60 3.54 -24.05
C SER A 60 20.17 4.53 -25.12
N ARG A 61 18.88 4.53 -25.51
CA ARG A 61 18.29 5.45 -26.49
C ARG A 61 17.78 6.74 -25.83
N GLY A 62 17.84 6.84 -24.50
CA GLY A 62 17.30 7.97 -23.75
C GLY A 62 15.80 7.89 -23.51
N VAL A 63 15.18 6.72 -23.74
CA VAL A 63 13.74 6.51 -23.60
C VAL A 63 13.41 5.97 -22.20
N GLY A 64 12.29 6.45 -21.66
CA GLY A 64 11.80 6.08 -20.34
C GLY A 64 12.51 6.84 -19.22
N GLY A 65 12.77 6.13 -18.14
CA GLY A 65 13.14 6.73 -16.87
C GLY A 65 11.89 6.96 -16.02
N VAL A 66 11.92 6.36 -14.84
CA VAL A 66 10.91 6.47 -13.80
C VAL A 66 11.53 7.10 -12.58
N GLY A 67 10.73 7.80 -11.80
CA GLY A 67 11.19 8.36 -10.56
C GLY A 67 10.05 8.67 -9.63
N VAL A 68 10.39 9.05 -8.42
CA VAL A 68 9.44 9.45 -7.42
C VAL A 68 9.95 10.70 -6.73
N PHE A 69 9.09 11.69 -6.60
CA PHE A 69 9.31 12.85 -5.76
C PHE A 69 8.59 12.68 -4.43
N VAL A 70 9.32 12.70 -3.31
CA VAL A 70 8.70 12.53 -1.98
C VAL A 70 8.82 13.80 -1.15
N ASN A 71 7.70 14.18 -0.53
CA ASN A 71 7.64 15.31 0.38
C ASN A 71 8.45 15.01 1.66
N THR A 72 9.08 16.04 2.24
CA THR A 72 9.86 15.98 3.49
C THR A 72 9.16 15.27 4.65
N ARG A 73 7.84 15.43 4.78
CA ARG A 73 7.05 14.79 5.86
C ARG A 73 6.99 13.27 5.70
N THR A 74 7.01 12.82 4.45
CA THR A 74 6.81 11.44 4.04
C THR A 74 8.14 10.72 3.82
N ALA A 75 9.22 11.45 3.55
CA ALA A 75 10.58 10.93 3.34
C ALA A 75 11.04 9.97 4.45
N LYS A 76 10.75 10.28 5.71
CA LYS A 76 11.10 9.43 6.87
C LYS A 76 10.49 8.03 6.83
N ASN A 77 9.38 7.87 6.10
CA ASN A 77 8.68 6.61 5.95
C ASN A 77 9.15 5.81 4.75
N ILE A 78 10.06 6.33 3.91
CA ILE A 78 10.61 5.59 2.78
C ILE A 78 11.51 4.48 3.30
N ASP A 79 11.34 3.29 2.70
CA ASP A 79 12.20 2.14 2.93
C ASP A 79 13.24 2.03 1.81
N SER A 80 12.75 1.94 0.57
CA SER A 80 13.59 1.88 -0.62
C SER A 80 12.83 2.33 -1.87
N PHE A 81 13.58 2.77 -2.87
CA PHE A 81 13.11 2.89 -4.25
C PHE A 81 13.93 1.95 -5.11
N GLU A 82 13.25 1.11 -5.89
CA GLU A 82 13.88 0.17 -6.81
C GLU A 82 13.32 0.41 -8.21
N GLN A 83 14.22 0.68 -9.15
CA GLN A 83 13.88 0.67 -10.56
C GLN A 83 13.87 -0.78 -11.05
N LEU A 84 12.69 -1.33 -11.30
CA LEU A 84 12.55 -2.69 -11.81
C LEU A 84 12.95 -2.73 -13.28
N THR A 85 12.54 -1.70 -14.02
CA THR A 85 12.80 -1.57 -15.45
C THR A 85 12.86 -0.09 -15.84
N THR A 86 13.12 0.23 -17.10
CA THR A 86 13.15 1.64 -17.55
C THR A 86 11.79 2.33 -17.49
N ARG A 87 10.71 1.57 -17.29
CA ARG A 87 9.32 2.04 -17.26
C ARG A 87 8.61 1.76 -15.94
N ILE A 88 9.22 0.96 -15.05
CA ILE A 88 8.59 0.51 -13.81
C ILE A 88 9.48 0.87 -12.63
N GLY A 89 8.98 1.75 -11.77
CA GLY A 89 9.58 2.10 -10.49
C GLY A 89 8.77 1.53 -9.34
N ARG A 90 9.44 1.05 -8.29
CA ARG A 90 8.81 0.53 -7.08
C ARG A 90 9.29 1.30 -5.87
N LEU A 91 8.39 2.06 -5.26
CA LEU A 91 8.62 2.71 -3.97
C LEU A 91 8.05 1.84 -2.85
N ARG A 92 8.89 1.47 -1.89
CA ARG A 92 8.47 0.84 -0.64
C ARG A 92 8.53 1.84 0.50
N MET A 93 7.46 1.84 1.29
CA MET A 93 7.31 2.72 2.44
C MET A 93 6.90 1.93 3.67
N ARG A 94 7.57 2.21 4.78
CA ARG A 94 7.20 1.71 6.11
C ARG A 94 5.96 2.45 6.60
N ARG A 95 5.02 1.72 7.21
CA ARG A 95 3.93 2.32 8.00
C ARG A 95 4.16 2.04 9.47
N CYS A 96 3.90 3.02 10.33
CA CYS A 96 3.94 2.83 11.78
C CYS A 96 2.76 1.95 12.22
N GLY A 97 3.01 0.97 13.09
CA GLY A 97 1.97 0.10 13.69
C GLY A 97 1.84 -1.27 13.03
N PRO A 98 0.75 -2.03 13.29
CA PRO A 98 0.51 -3.36 12.74
C PRO A 98 0.02 -3.34 11.28
N THR A 99 0.24 -2.23 10.57
CA THR A 99 -0.25 -2.05 9.19
C THR A 99 0.83 -2.49 8.21
N PRO A 100 0.50 -3.24 7.14
CA PRO A 100 1.48 -3.67 6.15
C PRO A 100 2.18 -2.48 5.50
N ALA A 101 3.44 -2.72 5.11
CA ALA A 101 4.23 -1.79 4.33
C ALA A 101 3.50 -1.43 3.02
N LEU A 102 3.51 -0.14 2.68
CA LEU A 102 2.89 0.34 1.45
C LEU A 102 3.90 0.23 0.31
N THR A 103 3.49 -0.37 -0.80
CA THR A 103 4.29 -0.41 -2.03
C THR A 103 3.54 0.35 -3.12
N ILE A 104 4.18 1.33 -3.74
CA ILE A 104 3.66 2.12 -4.86
C ILE A 104 4.46 1.73 -6.10
N PHE A 105 3.77 1.42 -7.19
CA PHE A 105 4.38 1.21 -8.49
C PHE A 105 4.08 2.42 -9.37
N ASP A 106 5.13 2.98 -9.97
CA ASP A 106 5.03 4.00 -11.01
C ASP A 106 5.31 3.35 -12.36
N LEU A 107 4.41 3.58 -13.33
CA LEU A 107 4.39 2.87 -14.61
C LEU A 107 4.26 3.85 -15.76
N PHE A 108 5.14 3.70 -16.75
CA PHE A 108 5.03 4.36 -18.04
C PHE A 108 4.59 3.37 -19.13
N ALA A 109 3.38 3.51 -19.62
CA ALA A 109 2.90 2.76 -20.79
C ALA A 109 3.39 3.45 -22.08
N THR A 110 4.19 2.75 -22.88
CA THR A 110 4.63 3.26 -24.18
C THR A 110 3.48 3.24 -25.17
N LEU A 111 3.20 4.36 -25.84
CA LEU A 111 2.23 4.40 -26.93
C LEU A 111 2.80 3.60 -28.12
N ALA A 112 2.19 2.46 -28.42
CA ALA A 112 2.66 1.52 -29.45
C ALA A 112 2.70 2.08 -30.89
N GLY A 113 2.16 3.29 -31.14
CA GLY A 113 1.99 3.85 -32.48
C GLY A 113 3.08 4.81 -32.97
N PHE A 114 4.17 5.04 -32.22
CA PHE A 114 5.19 6.05 -32.59
C PHE A 114 6.61 5.52 -32.78
N TRP A 115 6.86 4.24 -32.46
CA TRP A 115 8.20 3.63 -32.54
C TRP A 115 8.06 2.27 -33.23
N GLU A 116 8.26 2.25 -34.54
CA GLU A 116 7.91 1.12 -35.42
C GLU A 116 8.98 0.01 -35.52
N ASP A 117 10.00 -0.02 -34.66
CA ASP A 117 10.99 -1.10 -34.70
C ASP A 117 11.43 -1.52 -33.28
N SER A 118 11.25 -2.81 -32.98
CA SER A 118 11.86 -3.57 -31.86
C SER A 118 11.41 -3.28 -30.41
N ALA A 119 10.57 -2.28 -30.13
CA ALA A 119 10.13 -1.98 -28.76
C ALA A 119 8.94 -2.84 -28.24
N MET A 120 8.37 -3.71 -29.08
CA MET A 120 7.19 -4.52 -28.74
C MET A 120 7.54 -5.77 -27.91
N ASP A 121 8.68 -6.42 -28.15
CA ASP A 121 8.93 -7.77 -27.62
C ASP A 121 9.20 -7.85 -26.11
N ASN A 122 9.54 -6.73 -25.45
CA ASN A 122 9.77 -6.71 -23.99
C ASN A 122 8.54 -6.22 -23.20
N ILE A 123 7.50 -5.66 -23.83
CA ILE A 123 6.40 -5.06 -23.07
C ILE A 123 5.67 -6.13 -22.25
N ASP A 124 5.34 -7.25 -22.87
CA ASP A 124 4.62 -8.34 -22.22
C ASP A 124 5.44 -8.95 -21.08
N GLU A 125 6.74 -9.18 -21.28
CA GLU A 125 7.66 -9.69 -20.23
C GLU A 125 7.78 -8.72 -19.03
N GLU A 126 7.77 -7.41 -19.29
CA GLU A 126 7.82 -6.39 -18.23
C GLU A 126 6.52 -6.35 -17.42
N TYR A 127 5.37 -6.56 -18.08
CA TYR A 127 4.08 -6.69 -17.42
C TYR A 127 3.98 -7.99 -16.63
N ASP A 128 4.46 -9.11 -17.16
CA ASP A 128 4.50 -10.39 -16.44
C ASP A 128 5.35 -10.27 -15.17
N ARG A 129 6.52 -9.64 -15.26
CA ARG A 129 7.37 -9.34 -14.09
C ARG A 129 6.67 -8.43 -13.07
N LEU A 130 5.88 -7.45 -13.54
CA LEU A 130 5.06 -6.62 -12.66
C LEU A 130 3.98 -7.46 -11.96
N VAL A 131 3.31 -8.33 -12.69
CA VAL A 131 2.28 -9.24 -12.16
C VAL A 131 2.87 -10.16 -11.09
N GLU A 132 4.06 -10.73 -11.30
CA GLU A 132 4.76 -11.51 -10.28
C GLU A 132 5.01 -10.70 -9.00
N HIS A 133 5.52 -9.47 -9.13
CA HIS A 133 5.73 -8.59 -7.98
C HIS A 133 4.43 -8.20 -7.26
N LEU A 134 3.33 -8.04 -7.99
CA LEU A 134 2.01 -7.80 -7.40
C LEU A 134 1.52 -9.03 -6.62
N HIS A 135 1.71 -10.24 -7.15
CA HIS A 135 1.39 -11.48 -6.45
C HIS A 135 2.22 -11.66 -5.18
N ASP A 136 3.51 -11.34 -5.20
CA ASP A 136 4.35 -11.36 -4.01
C ASP A 136 3.88 -10.35 -2.95
N CYS A 137 3.47 -9.15 -3.39
CA CYS A 137 2.88 -8.16 -2.50
C CYS A 137 1.56 -8.67 -1.90
N ALA A 138 0.70 -9.31 -2.70
CA ALA A 138 -0.56 -9.87 -2.25
C ALA A 138 -0.36 -11.00 -1.22
N LYS A 139 0.55 -11.95 -1.50
CA LYS A 139 0.90 -13.03 -0.54
C LYS A 139 1.43 -12.47 0.78
N LYS A 140 2.28 -11.43 0.72
CA LYS A 140 2.77 -10.75 1.94
C LYS A 140 1.63 -10.06 2.70
N ALA A 141 0.69 -9.44 1.99
CA ALA A 141 -0.49 -8.83 2.60
C ALA A 141 -1.44 -9.88 3.21
N GLU A 142 -1.56 -11.08 2.63
CA GLU A 142 -2.34 -12.19 3.19
C GLU A 142 -1.66 -12.82 4.43
N SER A 143 -0.33 -12.89 4.43
CA SER A 143 0.46 -13.33 5.59
C SER A 143 0.43 -12.34 6.75
N PHE A 144 0.06 -11.08 6.48
CA PHE A 144 -0.34 -10.12 7.50
C PHE A 144 -1.65 -10.62 8.09
N LYS A 145 -1.52 -11.48 9.12
CA LYS A 145 -2.59 -12.15 9.87
C LYS A 145 -3.93 -11.51 9.58
N THR A 146 -4.74 -12.17 8.75
CA THR A 146 -6.15 -11.82 8.64
C THR A 146 -6.66 -11.65 10.06
N THR A 147 -7.11 -10.44 10.41
CA THR A 147 -7.60 -10.19 11.74
C THR A 147 -8.74 -11.17 11.94
N LYS A 148 -8.51 -12.24 12.74
CA LYS A 148 -9.51 -13.27 13.00
C LYS A 148 -10.77 -12.53 13.39
N ARG A 149 -11.87 -12.82 12.67
CA ARG A 149 -13.13 -12.10 12.86
C ARG A 149 -13.46 -12.12 14.34
N ARG A 150 -13.79 -10.95 14.90
CA ARG A 150 -14.07 -10.84 16.33
C ARG A 150 -15.25 -11.70 16.79
N LEU A 151 -16.14 -12.06 15.86
CA LEU A 151 -17.35 -12.83 16.09
C LEU A 151 -17.42 -13.98 15.08
N SER A 152 -17.95 -15.10 15.52
CA SER A 152 -18.24 -16.26 14.67
C SER A 152 -19.36 -15.97 13.68
N LEU A 153 -19.43 -16.77 12.60
CA LEU A 153 -20.50 -16.66 11.60
C LEU A 153 -21.88 -16.91 12.23
N GLN A 154 -21.96 -17.81 13.22
CA GLN A 154 -23.18 -18.12 13.95
C GLN A 154 -23.68 -16.92 14.75
N THR A 155 -22.79 -16.21 15.45
CA THR A 155 -23.13 -14.99 16.19
C THR A 155 -23.61 -13.86 15.28
N LEU A 156 -22.99 -13.71 14.10
CA LEU A 156 -23.43 -12.72 13.10
C LEU A 156 -24.83 -13.01 12.57
N GLU A 157 -25.17 -14.29 12.37
CA GLU A 157 -26.50 -14.70 11.93
C GLU A 157 -27.56 -14.43 13.01
N LEU A 158 -27.25 -14.66 14.28
CA LEU A 158 -28.13 -14.28 15.41
C LEU A 158 -28.37 -12.76 15.45
N ILE A 159 -27.35 -11.94 15.20
CA ILE A 159 -27.49 -10.48 15.12
C ILE A 159 -28.41 -10.08 13.96
N ARG A 160 -28.29 -10.76 12.81
CA ARG A 160 -29.15 -10.55 11.63
C ARG A 160 -30.60 -10.90 11.93
N GLN A 161 -30.84 -12.06 12.54
CA GLN A 161 -32.17 -12.52 12.96
C GLN A 161 -32.82 -11.56 13.96
N ARG A 162 -32.05 -11.06 14.93
CA ARG A 162 -32.52 -10.04 15.89
C ARG A 162 -32.91 -8.75 15.17
N GLY A 163 -32.16 -8.34 14.14
CA GLY A 163 -32.49 -7.18 13.31
C GLY A 163 -33.81 -7.36 12.57
N ALA A 164 -34.05 -8.55 12.00
CA ALA A 164 -35.30 -8.89 11.32
C ALA A 164 -36.49 -8.91 12.29
N ALA A 165 -36.35 -9.53 13.46
CA ALA A 165 -37.40 -9.56 14.48
C ALA A 165 -37.77 -8.15 14.98
N ARG A 166 -36.79 -7.26 15.09
CA ARG A 166 -37.00 -5.85 15.46
C ARG A 166 -37.75 -5.08 14.38
N ALA A 167 -37.41 -5.31 13.11
CA ALA A 167 -38.11 -4.70 11.97
C ALA A 167 -39.57 -5.20 11.86
N ALA A 168 -39.82 -6.45 12.25
CA ALA A 168 -41.16 -7.04 12.27
C ALA A 168 -42.01 -6.62 13.49
N GLY A 169 -41.47 -5.85 14.45
CA GLY A 169 -42.19 -5.41 15.64
C GLY A 169 -42.37 -6.49 16.72
N ASN A 170 -41.72 -7.65 16.59
CA ASN A 170 -41.87 -8.79 17.51
C ASN A 170 -40.98 -8.61 18.75
N GLN A 171 -41.53 -8.01 19.80
CA GLN A 171 -40.78 -7.59 20.98
C GLN A 171 -40.28 -8.76 21.85
N GLU A 172 -41.08 -9.83 22.00
CA GLU A 172 -40.69 -11.06 22.72
C GLU A 172 -39.52 -11.76 22.03
N LEU A 173 -39.65 -12.08 20.74
CA LEU A 173 -38.59 -12.71 19.94
C LEU A 173 -37.31 -11.86 19.90
N THR A 174 -37.45 -10.53 19.84
CA THR A 174 -36.30 -9.61 19.90
C THR A 174 -35.58 -9.72 21.25
N SER A 175 -36.32 -9.88 22.35
CA SER A 175 -35.75 -10.01 23.69
C SER A 175 -35.00 -11.33 23.89
N GLU A 176 -35.52 -12.43 23.35
CA GLU A 176 -34.89 -13.75 23.38
C GLU A 176 -33.63 -13.78 22.52
N LEU A 177 -33.72 -13.30 21.27
CA LEU A 177 -32.56 -13.18 20.39
C LEU A 177 -31.50 -12.24 20.96
N ALA A 178 -31.89 -11.20 21.71
CA ALA A 178 -30.93 -10.33 22.40
C ALA A 178 -30.19 -11.04 23.55
N LYS A 179 -30.83 -11.97 24.27
CA LYS A 179 -30.15 -12.80 25.28
C LYS A 179 -29.14 -13.73 24.60
N LEU A 180 -29.57 -14.46 23.57
CA LEU A 180 -28.72 -15.37 22.80
C LEU A 180 -27.53 -14.65 22.16
N CYS A 181 -27.75 -13.46 21.58
CA CYS A 181 -26.65 -12.65 21.03
C CYS A 181 -25.63 -12.27 22.11
N ARG A 182 -26.06 -11.88 23.33
CA ARG A 182 -25.14 -11.50 24.41
C ARG A 182 -24.29 -12.69 24.88
N GLU A 183 -24.89 -13.86 24.98
CA GLU A 183 -24.20 -15.10 25.37
C GLU A 183 -23.19 -15.51 24.29
N ALA A 184 -23.62 -15.57 23.02
CA ALA A 184 -22.75 -15.93 21.91
C ALA A 184 -21.57 -14.95 21.74
N ILE A 185 -21.80 -13.64 21.86
CA ILE A 185 -20.72 -12.63 21.85
C ILE A 185 -19.76 -12.84 23.01
N LYS A 186 -20.27 -13.20 24.20
CA LYS A 186 -19.43 -13.41 25.39
C LYS A 186 -18.50 -14.61 25.21
N GLU A 187 -19.01 -15.71 24.65
CA GLU A 187 -18.22 -16.91 24.39
C GLU A 187 -17.20 -16.68 23.26
N ASP A 188 -17.61 -16.08 22.13
CA ASP A 188 -16.70 -15.72 21.03
C ASP A 188 -15.51 -14.85 21.54
N LEU A 189 -15.80 -13.88 22.42
CA LEU A 189 -14.78 -13.01 23.01
C LEU A 189 -13.87 -13.75 24.00
N LYS A 190 -14.36 -14.77 24.71
CA LYS A 190 -13.52 -15.60 25.59
C LYS A 190 -12.61 -16.51 24.78
N GLU A 191 -13.13 -17.18 23.76
CA GLU A 191 -12.35 -18.04 22.86
C GLU A 191 -11.24 -17.24 22.19
N ARG A 192 -11.57 -16.07 21.63
CA ARG A 192 -10.56 -15.17 21.02
C ARG A 192 -9.51 -14.73 22.04
N ARG A 193 -9.89 -14.42 23.28
CA ARG A 193 -8.93 -14.06 24.32
C ARG A 193 -7.98 -15.20 24.65
N ALA A 194 -8.48 -16.43 24.74
CA ALA A 194 -7.66 -17.62 24.98
C ALA A 194 -6.67 -17.85 23.83
N GLU A 195 -7.14 -17.72 22.59
CA GLU A 195 -6.33 -17.90 21.39
C GLU A 195 -5.22 -16.85 21.26
N VAL A 196 -5.54 -15.56 21.47
CA VAL A 196 -4.54 -14.47 21.44
C VAL A 196 -3.48 -14.65 22.54
N LEU A 197 -3.87 -15.17 23.71
CA LEU A 197 -2.92 -15.50 24.78
C LEU A 197 -2.02 -16.69 24.43
N ALA A 198 -2.58 -17.74 23.81
CA ALA A 198 -1.82 -18.89 23.36
C ALA A 198 -0.79 -18.50 22.30
N GLU A 199 -1.19 -17.70 21.30
CA GLU A 199 -0.31 -17.19 20.26
C GLU A 199 0.80 -16.29 20.82
N ALA A 200 0.48 -15.47 21.83
CA ALA A 200 1.48 -14.65 22.51
C ALA A 200 2.50 -15.49 23.29
N ALA A 201 2.05 -16.59 23.92
CA ALA A 201 2.91 -17.53 24.63
C ALA A 201 3.87 -18.26 23.67
N GLU A 202 3.36 -18.76 22.54
CA GLU A 202 4.17 -19.41 21.49
C GLU A 202 5.19 -18.43 20.89
N ALA A 203 4.80 -17.17 20.68
CA ALA A 203 5.67 -16.14 20.11
C ALA A 203 6.63 -15.49 21.13
N GLY A 204 6.62 -15.91 22.40
CA GLY A 204 7.45 -15.31 23.45
C GLY A 204 7.16 -13.83 23.73
N LYS A 205 5.95 -13.35 23.41
CA LYS A 205 5.56 -11.94 23.55
C LYS A 205 5.15 -11.63 24.98
N SER A 206 5.54 -10.44 25.47
CA SER A 206 5.01 -9.96 26.75
C SER A 206 3.50 -9.70 26.69
N ILE A 207 2.81 -9.91 27.82
CA ILE A 207 1.36 -9.69 27.95
C ILE A 207 0.96 -8.24 27.61
N CYS A 208 1.83 -7.26 27.89
CA CYS A 208 1.57 -5.85 27.54
C CYS A 208 1.43 -5.62 26.03
N TYR A 209 2.21 -6.33 25.21
CA TYR A 209 2.12 -6.23 23.76
C TYR A 209 0.96 -7.04 23.18
N ALA A 210 0.70 -8.23 23.72
CA ALA A 210 -0.45 -9.06 23.33
C ALA A 210 -1.80 -8.37 23.57
N ARG A 211 -1.87 -7.46 24.56
CA ARG A 211 -3.11 -6.72 24.84
C ARG A 211 -3.64 -5.87 23.69
N ARG A 212 -2.76 -5.40 22.80
CA ARG A 212 -3.15 -4.61 21.63
C ARG A 212 -3.94 -5.43 20.61
N ASP A 213 -3.77 -6.74 20.61
CA ASP A 213 -4.39 -7.66 19.65
C ASP A 213 -5.79 -8.14 20.11
N PHE A 214 -6.17 -7.89 21.38
CA PHE A 214 -7.53 -8.14 21.88
C PHE A 214 -8.58 -7.15 21.38
N ALA A 215 -8.14 -5.96 20.93
CA ALA A 215 -9.00 -4.99 20.28
C ALA A 215 -9.26 -5.47 18.85
#